data_AF-A0A7S0WKG2-F1
#
_entry.id   AF-A0A7S0WKG2-F1
#
_cell.length_a   1.000
_cell.length_b   1.000
_cell.length_c   1.000
_cell.angle_alpha   90.00
_cell.angle_beta   90.00
_cell.angle_gamma   90.00
#
_symmetry.space_group_name_H-M   'P 1'
#
loop_
_entity.id
_entity.type
_entity.pdbx_description
1 polymer ?
#
loop_
_entity_poly.entity_id
_entity_poly.type
_entity_poly.pdbx_seq_one_letter_code
_entity_poly.pdbx_strand_id
1 'polypeptide(L)'
;NLQKPPSSVRVHAAEKSSGKKRARGGDIIDHRASGNFWPEGVPEYLKFAFCKENKESYEMLNVIARSLNIQVKNMGIAGTKDKRGVTTQHVTVHKIRAKRLAKMKFYGAKVGNFEYVDTPLGFGDHAGNSFEVTLRQVEPEQVENVEDAVRSLRNSGTINYFGLQRFGNGGIEHGTHKIGIKLLSGDWQGALDLLLMPRENERTDVSAARAKWAETKDPKATLKILPRWCTAEKCALERMMKVRTTDLVSALLAVPRQIRLMYIHAYQAYIFNRVVSARIRKFGVNTVVEGDLILEEGDLAGDEENQDDTGRVSMPSVRVVTAEEAAAGVIDPALLVLPLPGNSVVYPTNMGDIYREIAAEDGIDLNTQVHAVREFSMVGFTGDYRRVYLKPTNVAHRVVSYADPKANLVLTDLDRINGVNKLEYQDGPLRAVTIEFHLPPSSYATMVLRELMKSTTATSAHKRKTLDANAATAT
;
A
#
# COMPACT_ATOMS: atom_id res chain seq x y z
N ASN A 1 -6.73 -18.12 -21.02
CA ASN A 1 -5.98 -18.66 -19.85
C ASN A 1 -4.74 -17.82 -19.55
N LEU A 2 -4.94 -16.60 -19.04
CA LEU A 2 -3.89 -15.71 -18.56
C LEU A 2 -4.01 -15.60 -17.03
N GLN A 3 -3.45 -16.55 -16.28
CA GLN A 3 -3.37 -16.40 -14.82
C GLN A 3 -2.31 -15.34 -14.49
N LYS A 4 -2.75 -14.18 -13.98
CA LYS A 4 -1.86 -13.12 -13.47
C LYS A 4 -0.92 -13.70 -12.40
N PRO A 5 0.39 -13.37 -12.43
CA PRO A 5 1.35 -13.95 -11.51
C PRO A 5 1.14 -13.43 -10.07
N PRO A 6 1.25 -14.30 -9.04
CA PRO A 6 1.28 -13.86 -7.66
C PRO A 6 2.58 -13.10 -7.35
N SER A 7 2.56 -12.27 -6.30
CA SER A 7 3.74 -11.56 -5.77
C SER A 7 3.88 -11.82 -4.27
N SER A 8 5.09 -11.87 -3.72
CA SER A 8 5.33 -12.25 -2.31
C SER A 8 5.80 -11.07 -1.44
N VAL A 9 5.31 -11.03 -0.19
CA VAL A 9 5.68 -10.04 0.83
C VAL A 9 5.90 -10.79 2.16
N ARG A 10 7.12 -10.78 2.69
CA ARG A 10 7.51 -11.47 3.92
C ARG A 10 8.28 -10.52 4.84
N VAL A 11 7.71 -10.15 5.99
CA VAL A 11 8.24 -9.03 6.79
C VAL A 11 8.95 -9.49 8.07
N HIS A 12 10.27 -9.33 8.10
CA HIS A 12 11.09 -9.21 9.32
C HIS A 12 12.23 -8.20 9.11
N ALA A 13 12.84 -7.76 10.22
CA ALA A 13 14.00 -6.87 10.21
C ALA A 13 15.07 -7.38 11.19
N ALA A 14 16.33 -7.34 10.75
CA ALA A 14 17.51 -7.60 11.57
C ALA A 14 18.65 -6.63 11.16
N GLU A 15 19.59 -6.35 12.07
CA GLU A 15 20.61 -5.32 11.88
C GLU A 15 21.93 -5.84 11.26
N LYS A 16 22.77 -4.91 10.81
CA LYS A 16 23.96 -5.15 9.99
C LYS A 16 25.13 -5.78 10.77
N SER A 17 25.85 -6.69 10.11
CA SER A 17 27.27 -6.95 10.38
C SER A 17 28.14 -6.48 9.18
N SER A 18 29.45 -6.29 9.38
CA SER A 18 30.33 -5.63 8.40
C SER A 18 31.68 -6.35 8.20
N GLY A 19 32.14 -6.49 6.93
CA GLY A 19 33.37 -7.23 6.56
C GLY A 19 33.93 -6.89 5.16
N LYS A 20 35.20 -7.23 4.89
CA LYS A 20 36.12 -6.65 3.86
C LYS A 20 36.95 -7.78 3.14
N LYS A 21 37.64 -7.69 1.98
CA LYS A 21 38.02 -6.62 1.02
C LYS A 21 38.59 -7.24 -0.31
N ARG A 22 38.16 -6.80 -1.53
CA ARG A 22 38.90 -6.90 -2.85
C ARG A 22 39.14 -8.34 -3.45
N ALA A 23 39.60 -8.58 -4.70
CA ALA A 23 40.02 -7.78 -5.89
C ALA A 23 39.69 -8.54 -7.23
N ARG A 24 39.31 -7.88 -8.35
CA ARG A 24 40.05 -7.54 -9.62
C ARG A 24 40.28 -8.65 -10.69
N GLY A 25 40.15 -8.24 -11.97
CA GLY A 25 40.35 -9.01 -13.22
C GLY A 25 39.03 -9.40 -13.90
N GLY A 26 38.78 -9.22 -15.20
CA GLY A 26 39.54 -8.57 -16.28
C GLY A 26 38.63 -8.29 -17.51
N ASP A 27 39.23 -7.74 -18.56
CA ASP A 27 38.75 -7.61 -19.95
C ASP A 27 37.55 -6.69 -20.29
N ILE A 28 37.93 -5.57 -20.92
CA ILE A 28 37.05 -4.65 -21.66
C ILE A 28 36.98 -5.14 -23.10
N ILE A 29 35.80 -5.57 -23.55
CA ILE A 29 35.52 -5.71 -24.99
C ILE A 29 34.80 -4.44 -25.43
N ASP A 30 35.44 -3.67 -26.32
CA ASP A 30 34.84 -2.48 -26.91
C ASP A 30 33.77 -2.89 -27.95
N HIS A 31 32.56 -2.35 -27.78
CA HIS A 31 31.42 -2.56 -28.67
C HIS A 31 30.83 -1.24 -29.18
N ARG A 32 31.66 -0.21 -29.37
CA ARG A 32 31.28 1.10 -29.94
C ARG A 32 30.81 1.07 -31.41
N ALA A 33 30.64 -0.11 -32.02
CA ALA A 33 30.37 -0.30 -33.45
C ALA A 33 29.03 -1.00 -33.77
N SER A 34 28.03 -0.91 -32.89
CA SER A 34 26.64 -1.26 -33.25
C SER A 34 25.67 -0.29 -32.60
N GLY A 35 24.81 0.35 -33.41
CA GLY A 35 23.61 1.03 -32.91
C GLY A 35 22.71 0.05 -32.14
N ASN A 36 21.67 0.57 -31.48
CA ASN A 36 20.74 -0.20 -30.63
C ASN A 36 19.92 -1.24 -31.41
N PHE A 37 20.56 -2.30 -31.90
CA PHE A 37 19.93 -3.42 -32.56
C PHE A 37 19.28 -4.33 -31.51
N TRP A 38 17.97 -4.19 -31.37
CA TRP A 38 17.14 -5.21 -30.75
C TRP A 38 16.93 -6.33 -31.79
N PRO A 39 17.19 -7.61 -31.47
CA PRO A 39 17.01 -8.67 -32.44
C PRO A 39 15.55 -8.78 -32.87
N GLU A 40 15.33 -8.98 -34.17
CA GLU A 40 14.01 -9.28 -34.73
C GLU A 40 13.47 -10.60 -34.14
N GLY A 41 12.15 -10.66 -33.91
CA GLY A 41 11.51 -11.81 -33.27
C GLY A 41 11.77 -11.97 -31.75
N VAL A 42 12.54 -11.08 -31.10
CA VAL A 42 12.69 -11.07 -29.64
C VAL A 42 11.72 -10.04 -29.04
N PRO A 43 10.82 -10.43 -28.11
CA PRO A 43 9.88 -9.50 -27.47
C PRO A 43 10.56 -8.29 -26.84
N GLU A 44 9.91 -7.12 -26.90
CA GLU A 44 10.56 -5.84 -26.57
C GLU A 44 10.83 -5.62 -25.08
N TYR A 45 10.16 -6.35 -24.17
CA TYR A 45 10.31 -6.17 -22.73
C TYR A 45 11.01 -7.36 -22.08
N LEU A 46 11.97 -7.06 -21.19
CA LEU A 46 12.54 -8.04 -20.28
C LEU A 46 11.74 -8.03 -18.98
N LYS A 47 11.00 -9.11 -18.70
CA LYS A 47 10.42 -9.42 -17.39
C LYS A 47 11.49 -10.05 -16.50
N PHE A 48 11.51 -9.68 -15.22
CA PHE A 48 12.40 -10.27 -14.22
C PHE A 48 11.78 -10.24 -12.83
N ALA A 49 12.18 -11.19 -11.98
CA ALA A 49 11.88 -11.15 -10.56
C ALA A 49 12.83 -10.18 -9.85
N PHE A 50 12.26 -9.32 -9.00
CA PHE A 50 12.96 -8.32 -8.21
C PHE A 50 12.63 -8.55 -6.73
N CYS A 51 13.62 -9.04 -5.99
CA CYS A 51 13.56 -9.22 -4.54
C CYS A 51 14.29 -8.06 -3.85
N LYS A 52 13.65 -7.39 -2.88
CA LYS A 52 14.24 -6.30 -2.10
C LYS A 52 14.02 -6.50 -0.60
N GLU A 53 14.96 -6.05 0.22
CA GLU A 53 14.89 -6.10 1.68
C GLU A 53 14.98 -4.68 2.26
N ASN A 54 14.02 -4.30 3.11
CA ASN A 54 14.02 -3.04 3.88
C ASN A 54 14.20 -1.78 3.00
N LYS A 55 13.74 -1.87 1.75
CA LYS A 55 13.89 -0.89 0.67
C LYS A 55 12.55 -0.51 0.08
N GLU A 56 12.45 0.76 -0.32
CA GLU A 56 11.31 1.28 -1.07
C GLU A 56 11.46 0.85 -2.55
N SER A 57 10.34 0.55 -3.22
CA SER A 57 10.28 0.02 -4.58
C SER A 57 10.84 1.01 -5.60
N TYR A 58 10.34 2.25 -5.62
CA TYR A 58 10.82 3.30 -6.52
C TYR A 58 12.23 3.79 -6.19
N GLU A 59 12.64 3.81 -4.92
CA GLU A 59 14.04 4.06 -4.53
C GLU A 59 14.99 3.12 -5.28
N MET A 60 14.67 1.81 -5.29
CA MET A 60 15.50 0.80 -5.94
C MET A 60 15.34 0.74 -7.45
N LEU A 61 14.13 0.94 -8.00
CA LEU A 61 13.94 1.06 -9.45
C LEU A 61 14.72 2.26 -10.02
N ASN A 62 14.80 3.37 -9.29
CA ASN A 62 15.67 4.50 -9.64
C ASN A 62 17.17 4.12 -9.65
N VAL A 63 17.62 3.25 -8.75
CA VAL A 63 19.01 2.75 -8.77
C VAL A 63 19.24 1.86 -10.00
N ILE A 64 18.33 0.89 -10.25
CA ILE A 64 18.41 -0.02 -11.41
C ILE A 64 18.40 0.76 -12.73
N ALA A 65 17.48 1.71 -12.89
CA ALA A 65 17.36 2.55 -14.08
C ALA A 65 18.64 3.36 -14.35
N ARG A 66 19.23 3.97 -13.31
CA ARG A 66 20.52 4.68 -13.44
C ARG A 66 21.66 3.74 -13.82
N SER A 67 21.74 2.55 -13.22
CA SER A 67 22.74 1.53 -13.58
C SER A 67 22.59 1.02 -15.02
N LEU A 68 21.38 1.02 -15.57
CA LEU A 68 21.08 0.65 -16.96
C LEU A 68 21.21 1.83 -17.96
N ASN A 69 21.38 3.06 -17.47
CA ASN A 69 21.30 4.31 -18.23
C ASN A 69 19.95 4.51 -18.96
N ILE A 70 18.84 4.30 -18.22
CA ILE A 70 17.47 4.51 -18.71
C ILE A 70 16.65 5.38 -17.73
N GLN A 71 15.48 5.85 -18.17
CA GLN A 71 14.51 6.51 -17.31
C GLN A 71 13.61 5.46 -16.63
N VAL A 72 13.21 5.68 -15.37
CA VAL A 72 12.35 4.75 -14.61
C VAL A 72 10.99 4.52 -15.30
N LYS A 73 10.50 5.48 -16.08
CA LYS A 73 9.26 5.33 -16.88
C LYS A 73 9.34 4.19 -17.91
N ASN A 74 10.53 3.71 -18.26
CA ASN A 74 10.75 2.58 -19.16
C ASN A 74 10.70 1.23 -18.42
N MET A 75 10.32 1.23 -17.13
CA MET A 75 10.15 0.06 -16.28
C MET A 75 8.69 -0.03 -15.82
N GLY A 76 8.10 -1.22 -15.93
CA GLY A 76 6.73 -1.52 -15.51
C GLY A 76 6.68 -2.34 -14.23
N ILE A 77 5.71 -2.08 -13.36
CA ILE A 77 5.42 -2.85 -12.15
C ILE A 77 3.91 -3.00 -11.94
N ALA A 78 3.49 -4.19 -11.52
CA ALA A 78 2.09 -4.47 -11.17
C ALA A 78 1.58 -3.67 -9.96
N GLY A 79 2.49 -3.29 -9.05
CA GLY A 79 2.18 -2.51 -7.86
C GLY A 79 3.41 -2.32 -6.98
N THR A 80 3.34 -1.36 -6.06
CA THR A 80 4.39 -1.16 -5.05
C THR A 80 4.25 -2.19 -3.92
N LYS A 81 5.38 -2.57 -3.31
CA LYS A 81 5.41 -3.49 -2.16
C LYS A 81 6.01 -2.79 -0.94
N ASP A 82 5.57 -3.19 0.26
CA ASP A 82 5.96 -2.57 1.53
C ASP A 82 7.47 -2.35 1.66
N LYS A 83 7.85 -1.21 2.24
CA LYS A 83 9.27 -0.87 2.44
C LYS A 83 9.95 -1.79 3.45
N ARG A 84 9.26 -2.12 4.54
CA ARG A 84 9.82 -2.91 5.64
C ARG A 84 9.58 -4.39 5.37
N GLY A 85 10.62 -5.21 5.45
CA GLY A 85 10.58 -6.63 5.08
C GLY A 85 11.23 -6.97 3.75
N VAL A 86 11.16 -8.25 3.39
CA VAL A 86 11.61 -8.84 2.12
C VAL A 86 10.40 -8.98 1.20
N THR A 87 10.48 -8.42 -0.01
CA THR A 87 9.37 -8.46 -0.97
C THR A 87 9.86 -8.84 -2.35
N THR A 88 9.20 -9.79 -3.01
CA THR A 88 9.51 -10.23 -4.37
C THR A 88 8.35 -9.89 -5.30
N GLN A 89 8.66 -9.17 -6.39
CA GLN A 89 7.69 -8.77 -7.41
C GLN A 89 8.28 -8.94 -8.81
N HIS A 90 7.41 -9.04 -9.81
CA HIS A 90 7.84 -8.92 -11.21
C HIS A 90 8.01 -7.46 -11.60
N VAL A 91 8.95 -7.22 -12.52
CA VAL A 91 9.25 -5.93 -13.12
C VAL A 91 9.51 -6.17 -14.61
N THR A 92 8.97 -5.34 -15.49
CA THR A 92 9.37 -5.31 -16.91
C THR A 92 10.29 -4.13 -17.20
N VAL A 93 11.14 -4.25 -18.21
CA VAL A 93 11.97 -3.13 -18.70
C VAL A 93 12.15 -3.21 -20.21
N HIS A 94 11.94 -2.08 -20.89
CA HIS A 94 11.99 -1.99 -22.36
C HIS A 94 13.42 -2.09 -22.91
N LYS A 95 13.62 -2.98 -23.89
CA LYS A 95 14.83 -3.21 -24.70
C LYS A 95 16.15 -3.32 -23.90
N ILE A 96 16.12 -4.07 -22.80
CA ILE A 96 17.32 -4.45 -22.03
C ILE A 96 17.59 -5.95 -22.14
N ARG A 97 18.80 -6.32 -22.59
CA ARG A 97 19.23 -7.72 -22.61
C ARG A 97 19.50 -8.25 -21.19
N ALA A 98 18.97 -9.42 -20.83
CA ALA A 98 19.12 -10.05 -19.51
C ALA A 98 20.57 -10.07 -18.99
N LYS A 99 21.55 -10.37 -19.85
CA LYS A 99 22.99 -10.39 -19.54
C LYS A 99 23.54 -9.05 -19.00
N ARG A 100 22.90 -7.91 -19.29
CA ARG A 100 23.27 -6.61 -18.69
C ARG A 100 22.84 -6.55 -17.23
N LEU A 101 21.62 -6.95 -16.92
CA LEU A 101 21.01 -6.86 -15.59
C LEU A 101 21.56 -7.94 -14.64
N ALA A 102 21.75 -9.17 -15.14
CA ALA A 102 22.32 -10.30 -14.38
C ALA A 102 23.75 -10.06 -13.85
N LYS A 103 24.53 -9.16 -14.47
CA LYS A 103 25.88 -8.79 -14.02
C LYS A 103 25.89 -7.73 -12.92
N MET A 104 24.76 -7.06 -12.66
CA MET A 104 24.68 -5.96 -11.69
C MET A 104 24.52 -6.47 -10.26
N LYS A 105 25.07 -5.73 -9.30
CA LYS A 105 24.93 -6.01 -7.86
C LYS A 105 24.24 -4.84 -7.19
N PHE A 106 23.17 -5.12 -6.46
CA PHE A 106 22.36 -4.12 -5.76
C PHE A 106 22.42 -4.40 -4.25
N TYR A 107 22.62 -3.38 -3.43
CA TYR A 107 22.64 -3.53 -1.97
C TYR A 107 21.22 -3.59 -1.41
N GLY A 108 20.89 -4.67 -0.69
CA GLY A 108 19.53 -4.93 -0.21
C GLY A 108 18.55 -5.36 -1.31
N ALA A 109 19.04 -5.84 -2.46
CA ALA A 109 18.18 -6.36 -3.53
C ALA A 109 18.88 -7.40 -4.43
N LYS A 110 18.07 -8.25 -5.06
CA LYS A 110 18.48 -9.22 -6.09
C LYS A 110 17.51 -9.18 -7.27
N VAL A 111 18.02 -9.54 -8.45
CA VAL A 111 17.27 -9.64 -9.70
C VAL A 111 17.57 -10.98 -10.35
N GLY A 112 16.55 -11.63 -10.94
CA GLY A 112 16.66 -12.97 -11.51
C GLY A 112 15.44 -13.33 -12.35
N ASN A 113 15.30 -14.62 -12.69
CA ASN A 113 14.14 -15.16 -13.41
C ASN A 113 13.79 -14.34 -14.67
N PHE A 114 14.78 -14.20 -15.55
CA PHE A 114 14.72 -13.37 -16.75
C PHE A 114 13.91 -14.04 -17.87
N GLU A 115 12.95 -13.32 -18.43
CA GLU A 115 12.05 -13.78 -19.50
C GLU A 115 11.76 -12.60 -20.44
N TYR A 116 11.72 -12.81 -21.76
CA TYR A 116 11.29 -11.77 -22.70
C TYR A 116 9.79 -11.90 -22.97
N VAL A 117 9.07 -10.78 -22.90
CA VAL A 117 7.61 -10.70 -23.02
C VAL A 117 7.21 -9.52 -23.91
N ASP A 118 6.06 -9.65 -24.59
CA ASP A 118 5.61 -8.64 -25.56
C ASP A 118 4.96 -7.42 -24.91
N THR A 119 4.35 -7.60 -23.73
CA THR A 119 3.65 -6.54 -22.99
C THR A 119 4.42 -6.08 -21.75
N PRO A 120 4.41 -4.78 -21.41
CA PRO A 120 4.89 -4.30 -20.12
C PRO A 120 3.89 -4.62 -19.00
N LEU A 121 4.37 -4.68 -17.75
CA LEU A 121 3.49 -4.64 -16.59
C LEU A 121 3.01 -3.20 -16.33
N GLY A 122 1.71 -2.96 -16.44
CA GLY A 122 1.03 -1.80 -15.88
C GLY A 122 0.74 -1.99 -14.39
N PHE A 123 0.25 -0.94 -13.72
CA PHE A 123 -0.35 -1.10 -12.39
C PHE A 123 -1.63 -1.95 -12.52
N GLY A 124 -1.94 -2.76 -11.50
CA GLY A 124 -3.07 -3.70 -11.51
C GLY A 124 -2.76 -5.10 -12.05
N ASP A 125 -1.59 -5.31 -12.68
CA ASP A 125 -1.22 -6.57 -13.33
C ASP A 125 -0.81 -7.73 -12.38
N HIS A 126 -1.34 -7.77 -11.16
CA HIS A 126 -1.13 -8.88 -10.22
C HIS A 126 -2.45 -9.42 -9.69
N ALA A 127 -2.57 -10.74 -9.54
CA ALA A 127 -3.75 -11.39 -8.93
C ALA A 127 -3.84 -11.18 -7.40
N GLY A 128 -2.85 -10.52 -6.80
CA GLY A 128 -2.76 -10.36 -5.35
C GLY A 128 -1.35 -10.47 -4.79
N ASN A 129 -1.28 -10.75 -3.49
CA ASN A 129 -0.06 -10.88 -2.71
C ASN A 129 -0.13 -12.12 -1.80
N SER A 130 0.95 -12.90 -1.77
CA SER A 130 1.18 -13.97 -0.79
C SER A 130 2.00 -13.42 0.38
N PHE A 131 1.47 -13.55 1.59
CA PHE A 131 2.08 -13.07 2.82
C PHE A 131 2.58 -14.24 3.67
N GLU A 132 3.78 -14.08 4.24
CA GLU A 132 4.24 -14.87 5.38
C GLU A 132 4.67 -13.88 6.48
N VAL A 133 3.96 -13.90 7.61
CA VAL A 133 4.14 -12.97 8.72
C VAL A 133 4.34 -13.74 10.01
N THR A 134 5.38 -13.43 10.79
CA THR A 134 5.55 -14.00 12.13
C THR A 134 5.21 -12.99 13.20
N LEU A 135 4.24 -13.32 14.03
CA LEU A 135 3.99 -12.67 15.31
C LEU A 135 4.98 -13.26 16.32
N ARG A 136 5.81 -12.42 16.94
CA ARG A 136 6.82 -12.79 17.95
C ARG A 136 6.30 -12.48 19.34
N GLN A 137 6.82 -13.17 20.35
CA GLN A 137 6.45 -12.99 21.77
C GLN A 137 4.91 -13.04 21.93
N VAL A 138 4.32 -14.13 21.42
CA VAL A 138 2.92 -14.47 21.67
C VAL A 138 2.86 -15.14 23.05
N GLU A 139 1.91 -14.73 23.90
CA GLU A 139 1.78 -15.29 25.24
C GLU A 139 1.38 -16.78 25.17
N PRO A 140 1.89 -17.66 26.05
CA PRO A 140 1.61 -19.09 26.00
C PRO A 140 0.12 -19.45 25.95
N GLU A 141 -0.71 -18.76 26.72
CA GLU A 141 -2.17 -18.97 26.79
C GLU A 141 -2.88 -18.54 25.49
N GLN A 142 -2.27 -17.61 24.74
CA GLN A 142 -2.77 -17.21 23.42
C GLN A 142 -2.44 -18.24 22.34
N VAL A 143 -1.36 -19.02 22.51
CA VAL A 143 -0.95 -20.05 21.54
C VAL A 143 -2.00 -21.14 21.39
N GLU A 144 -2.63 -21.56 22.48
CA GLU A 144 -3.71 -22.56 22.46
C GLU A 144 -4.90 -22.12 21.59
N ASN A 145 -5.17 -20.82 21.55
CA ASN A 145 -6.27 -20.21 20.81
C ASN A 145 -5.94 -19.89 19.33
N VAL A 146 -4.70 -20.12 18.88
CA VAL A 146 -4.26 -19.77 17.51
C VAL A 146 -5.00 -20.58 16.44
N GLU A 147 -5.15 -21.89 16.65
CA GLU A 147 -5.83 -22.78 15.70
C GLU A 147 -7.28 -22.33 15.47
N ASP A 148 -8.02 -22.00 16.54
CA ASP A 148 -9.39 -21.49 16.43
C ASP A 148 -9.48 -20.08 15.84
N ALA A 149 -8.53 -19.19 16.15
CA ALA A 149 -8.45 -17.88 15.52
C ALA A 149 -8.19 -17.98 14.01
N VAL A 150 -7.30 -18.88 13.59
CA VAL A 150 -6.97 -19.13 12.17
C VAL A 150 -8.12 -19.84 11.45
N ARG A 151 -8.81 -20.78 12.11
CA ARG A 151 -10.02 -21.43 11.60
C ARG A 151 -11.16 -20.43 11.41
N SER A 152 -11.36 -19.53 12.38
CA SER A 152 -12.32 -18.43 12.30
C SER A 152 -12.01 -17.49 11.12
N LEU A 153 -10.75 -17.09 10.96
CA LEU A 153 -10.31 -16.29 9.80
C LEU A 153 -10.55 -17.01 8.47
N ARG A 154 -10.26 -18.32 8.38
CA ARG A 154 -10.47 -19.12 7.17
C ARG A 154 -11.96 -19.22 6.79
N ASN A 155 -12.84 -19.30 7.79
CA ASN A 155 -14.28 -19.44 7.56
C ASN A 155 -14.95 -18.09 7.28
N SER A 156 -14.74 -17.12 8.17
CA SER A 156 -15.46 -15.84 8.26
C SER A 156 -14.74 -14.67 7.60
N GLY A 157 -13.44 -14.80 7.28
CA GLY A 157 -12.63 -13.72 6.73
C GLY A 157 -12.35 -12.59 7.74
N THR A 158 -12.12 -11.39 7.22
CA THR A 158 -11.96 -10.14 7.97
C THR A 158 -12.74 -9.02 7.28
N ILE A 159 -13.00 -7.93 8.00
CA ILE A 159 -13.56 -6.70 7.42
C ILE A 159 -12.49 -6.02 6.56
N ASN A 160 -12.84 -5.62 5.34
CA ASN A 160 -11.92 -5.13 4.31
C ASN A 160 -11.58 -3.63 4.42
N TYR A 161 -11.33 -3.16 5.64
CA TYR A 161 -10.98 -1.77 5.90
C TYR A 161 -9.71 -1.33 5.16
N PHE A 162 -9.64 -0.03 4.82
CA PHE A 162 -8.37 0.61 4.52
C PHE A 162 -7.52 0.68 5.79
N GLY A 163 -6.34 0.05 5.76
CA GLY A 163 -5.41 0.06 6.89
C GLY A 163 -4.80 1.44 7.17
N LEU A 164 -4.26 1.62 8.37
CA LEU A 164 -3.71 2.91 8.83
C LEU A 164 -2.63 3.49 7.90
N GLN A 165 -1.93 2.66 7.13
CA GLN A 165 -0.99 3.12 6.09
C GLN A 165 -1.64 4.07 5.07
N ARG A 166 -2.94 3.94 4.78
CA ARG A 166 -3.69 4.79 3.84
C ARG A 166 -3.88 6.23 4.35
N PHE A 167 -3.84 6.42 5.67
CA PHE A 167 -4.04 7.72 6.32
C PHE A 167 -2.73 8.38 6.76
N GLY A 168 -1.57 7.80 6.40
CA GLY A 168 -0.25 8.34 6.73
C GLY A 168 0.22 8.01 8.15
N ASN A 169 1.35 8.59 8.55
CA ASN A 169 2.00 8.33 9.84
C ASN A 169 1.89 9.50 10.85
N GLY A 170 1.19 10.59 10.51
CA GLY A 170 1.15 11.84 11.29
C GLY A 170 0.24 11.85 12.53
N GLY A 171 -0.21 10.68 12.99
CA GLY A 171 -1.29 10.57 13.99
C GLY A 171 -2.67 10.84 13.39
N ILE A 172 -3.67 10.98 14.26
CA ILE A 172 -5.08 11.19 13.86
C ILE A 172 -5.26 12.61 13.28
N GLU A 173 -4.77 13.62 13.99
CA GLU A 173 -4.91 15.05 13.61
C GLU A 173 -4.29 15.39 12.25
N HIS A 174 -3.15 14.78 11.90
CA HIS A 174 -2.47 15.01 10.62
C HIS A 174 -2.68 13.87 9.61
N GLY A 175 -3.82 13.19 9.70
CA GLY A 175 -4.20 12.13 8.77
C GLY A 175 -4.31 12.65 7.33
N THR A 176 -3.85 11.86 6.36
CA THR A 176 -3.90 12.18 4.92
C THR A 176 -5.30 12.55 4.43
N HIS A 177 -6.35 11.98 5.04
CA HIS A 177 -7.75 12.28 4.78
C HIS A 177 -8.17 13.70 5.22
N LYS A 178 -7.56 14.27 6.29
CA LYS A 178 -7.83 15.64 6.74
C LYS A 178 -7.35 16.69 5.73
N ILE A 179 -6.22 16.44 5.06
CA ILE A 179 -5.81 17.27 3.91
C ILE A 179 -6.85 17.15 2.78
N GLY A 180 -7.38 15.95 2.53
CA GLY A 180 -8.47 15.72 1.58
C GLY A 180 -9.70 16.57 1.90
N ILE A 181 -10.16 16.56 3.16
CA ILE A 181 -11.30 17.36 3.64
C ILE A 181 -11.06 18.86 3.39
N LYS A 182 -9.87 19.37 3.73
CA LYS A 182 -9.53 20.79 3.51
C LYS A 182 -9.47 21.17 2.03
N LEU A 183 -9.01 20.26 1.17
CA LEU A 183 -9.05 20.48 -0.28
C LEU A 183 -10.49 20.51 -0.81
N LEU A 184 -11.35 19.55 -0.40
CA LEU A 184 -12.74 19.42 -0.85
C LEU A 184 -13.64 20.58 -0.41
N SER A 185 -13.37 21.14 0.77
CA SER A 185 -14.10 22.30 1.31
C SER A 185 -13.58 23.65 0.79
N GLY A 186 -12.50 23.68 0.01
CA GLY A 186 -11.86 24.91 -0.47
C GLY A 186 -11.05 25.68 0.59
N ASP A 187 -10.80 25.08 1.76
CA ASP A 187 -9.92 25.64 2.79
C ASP A 187 -8.45 25.42 2.41
N TRP A 188 -7.99 26.22 1.44
CA TRP A 188 -6.62 26.17 0.91
C TRP A 188 -5.56 26.46 1.98
N GLN A 189 -5.88 27.32 2.95
CA GLN A 189 -4.98 27.66 4.04
C GLN A 189 -4.86 26.49 5.01
N GLY A 190 -5.97 25.88 5.43
CA GLY A 190 -5.97 24.67 6.26
C GLY A 190 -5.28 23.48 5.60
N ALA A 191 -5.46 23.30 4.29
CA ALA A 191 -4.75 22.26 3.52
C ALA A 191 -3.23 22.50 3.51
N LEU A 192 -2.79 23.75 3.36
CA LEU A 192 -1.38 24.13 3.37
C LEU A 192 -0.76 24.06 4.78
N ASP A 193 -1.50 24.44 5.82
CA ASP A 193 -1.03 24.34 7.20
C ASP A 193 -0.92 22.87 7.65
N LEU A 194 -1.88 22.00 7.31
CA LEU A 194 -1.72 20.55 7.51
C LEU A 194 -0.49 20.00 6.76
N LEU A 195 -0.12 20.59 5.63
CA LEU A 195 1.07 20.20 4.86
C LEU A 195 2.38 20.74 5.47
N LEU A 196 2.41 21.94 6.05
CA LEU A 196 3.65 22.67 6.41
C LEU A 196 3.87 22.99 7.90
N MET A 197 2.83 22.95 8.76
CA MET A 197 2.97 23.26 10.18
C MET A 197 3.58 22.10 10.99
N PRO A 198 4.19 22.37 12.17
CA PRO A 198 4.76 21.36 13.05
C PRO A 198 3.77 20.27 13.46
N ARG A 199 4.28 19.05 13.71
CA ARG A 199 3.50 17.88 14.10
C ARG A 199 4.18 17.14 15.24
N GLU A 200 3.40 16.50 16.10
CA GLU A 200 3.94 15.62 17.13
C GLU A 200 4.58 14.35 16.54
N ASN A 201 5.57 13.80 17.24
CA ASN A 201 6.20 12.51 16.93
C ASN A 201 6.83 12.39 15.52
N GLU A 202 7.14 13.51 14.85
CA GLU A 202 7.78 13.53 13.54
C GLU A 202 9.31 13.40 13.61
N ARG A 203 9.96 13.17 12.45
CA ARG A 203 11.43 13.09 12.36
C ARG A 203 12.03 14.48 12.61
N THR A 204 13.11 14.54 13.38
CA THR A 204 13.71 15.79 13.89
C THR A 204 14.08 16.81 12.80
N ASP A 205 14.53 16.35 11.63
CA ASP A 205 14.89 17.21 10.49
C ASP A 205 13.67 17.78 9.73
N VAL A 206 12.56 17.03 9.66
CA VAL A 206 11.29 17.55 9.13
C VAL A 206 10.67 18.53 10.13
N SER A 207 10.68 18.17 11.42
CA SER A 207 10.20 19.04 12.51
C SER A 207 10.95 20.37 12.55
N ALA A 208 12.28 20.37 12.37
CA ALA A 208 13.08 21.60 12.28
C ALA A 208 12.67 22.50 11.10
N ALA A 209 12.41 21.93 9.92
CA ALA A 209 11.93 22.69 8.76
C ALA A 209 10.53 23.28 9.01
N ARG A 210 9.61 22.50 9.59
CA ARG A 210 8.25 22.95 9.95
C ARG A 210 8.24 24.03 11.02
N ALA A 211 9.12 23.92 12.02
CA ALA A 211 9.31 24.95 13.04
C ALA A 211 9.79 26.27 12.39
N LYS A 212 10.74 26.20 11.45
CA LYS A 212 11.19 27.39 10.70
C LYS A 212 10.07 28.01 9.85
N TRP A 213 9.21 27.18 9.26
CA TRP A 213 8.01 27.66 8.56
C TRP A 213 7.03 28.36 9.52
N ALA A 214 6.74 27.77 10.67
CA ALA A 214 5.83 28.35 11.67
C ALA A 214 6.33 29.71 12.19
N GLU A 215 7.63 29.83 12.45
CA GLU A 215 8.28 31.07 12.92
C GLU A 215 8.29 32.18 11.85
N THR A 216 8.68 31.85 10.62
CA THR A 216 9.05 32.88 9.63
C THR A 216 8.09 33.04 8.45
N LYS A 217 7.30 32.00 8.14
CA LYS A 217 6.51 31.86 6.91
C LYS A 217 7.32 32.15 5.63
N ASP A 218 8.65 32.06 5.66
CA ASP A 218 9.54 32.24 4.51
C ASP A 218 9.79 30.90 3.80
N PRO A 219 9.33 30.73 2.53
CA PRO A 219 9.61 29.52 1.78
C PRO A 219 11.11 29.30 1.52
N LYS A 220 11.89 30.37 1.33
CA LYS A 220 13.31 30.31 0.98
C LYS A 220 14.17 29.84 2.16
N ALA A 221 13.91 30.32 3.38
CA ALA A 221 14.53 29.81 4.59
C ALA A 221 14.13 28.35 4.84
N THR A 222 12.85 28.02 4.72
CA THR A 222 12.31 26.67 4.97
C THR A 222 12.92 25.63 4.02
N LEU A 223 12.97 25.93 2.72
CA LEU A 223 13.53 25.03 1.69
C LEU A 223 15.02 24.69 1.86
N LYS A 224 15.80 25.51 2.58
CA LYS A 224 17.22 25.20 2.88
C LYS A 224 17.37 24.03 3.85
N ILE A 225 16.38 23.83 4.74
CA ILE A 225 16.40 22.85 5.82
C ILE A 225 15.55 21.63 5.46
N LEU A 226 14.48 21.83 4.69
CA LEU A 226 13.52 20.79 4.31
C LEU A 226 14.20 19.57 3.64
N PRO A 227 14.01 18.34 4.17
CA PRO A 227 14.59 17.14 3.57
C PRO A 227 14.11 16.87 2.14
N ARG A 228 15.03 16.46 1.26
CA ARG A 228 14.79 16.27 -0.19
C ARG A 228 13.66 15.30 -0.57
N TRP A 229 13.19 14.47 0.36
CA TRP A 229 12.14 13.48 0.16
C TRP A 229 10.73 13.98 0.57
N CYS A 230 10.63 15.17 1.17
CA CYS A 230 9.38 15.87 1.46
C CYS A 230 8.84 16.56 0.18
N THR A 231 8.47 15.75 -0.82
CA THR A 231 8.16 16.23 -2.18
C THR A 231 6.98 17.21 -2.22
N ALA A 232 5.92 16.96 -1.44
CA ALA A 232 4.73 17.81 -1.44
C ALA A 232 5.02 19.18 -0.83
N GLU A 233 5.61 19.20 0.36
CA GLU A 233 6.07 20.40 1.06
C GLU A 233 7.02 21.22 0.17
N LYS A 234 7.99 20.54 -0.45
CA LYS A 234 8.97 21.17 -1.33
C LYS A 234 8.31 21.85 -2.53
N CYS A 235 7.46 21.14 -3.27
CA CYS A 235 6.83 21.68 -4.48
C CYS A 235 5.89 22.86 -4.17
N ALA A 236 5.16 22.80 -3.05
CA ALA A 236 4.34 23.93 -2.59
C ALA A 236 5.21 25.17 -2.31
N LEU A 237 6.25 25.03 -1.48
CA LEU A 237 7.15 26.14 -1.13
C LEU A 237 7.90 26.71 -2.36
N GLU A 238 8.40 25.86 -3.26
CA GLU A 238 9.07 26.30 -4.50
C GLU A 238 8.12 27.06 -5.44
N ARG A 239 6.81 26.81 -5.37
CA ARG A 239 5.79 27.56 -6.11
C ARG A 239 5.43 28.86 -5.41
N MET A 240 5.30 28.86 -4.07
CA MET A 240 5.03 30.08 -3.28
C MET A 240 6.09 31.17 -3.51
N MET A 241 7.35 30.81 -3.76
CA MET A 241 8.42 31.76 -4.15
C MET A 241 8.20 32.46 -5.51
N LYS A 242 7.24 31.99 -6.34
CA LYS A 242 7.03 32.41 -7.73
C LYS A 242 5.65 32.99 -7.99
N VAL A 243 4.78 33.03 -6.99
CA VAL A 243 3.39 33.54 -7.09
C VAL A 243 3.12 34.54 -5.98
N ARG A 244 1.95 35.19 -6.03
CA ARG A 244 1.49 36.05 -4.93
C ARG A 244 1.23 35.18 -3.69
N THR A 245 1.47 35.73 -2.50
CA THR A 245 1.24 35.02 -1.21
C THR A 245 -0.21 34.55 -1.02
N THR A 246 -1.17 35.19 -1.68
CA THR A 246 -2.59 34.82 -1.69
C THR A 246 -2.95 33.69 -2.67
N ASP A 247 -2.07 33.32 -3.60
CA ASP A 247 -2.31 32.25 -4.59
C ASP A 247 -1.93 30.87 -4.03
N LEU A 248 -2.68 30.47 -2.98
CA LEU A 248 -2.52 29.19 -2.31
C LEU A 248 -2.91 28.01 -3.22
N VAL A 249 -3.86 28.24 -4.13
CA VAL A 249 -4.33 27.24 -5.11
C VAL A 249 -3.18 26.83 -6.05
N SER A 250 -2.43 27.80 -6.60
CA SER A 250 -1.21 27.49 -7.37
C SER A 250 -0.21 26.65 -6.57
N ALA A 251 0.00 26.97 -5.30
CA ALA A 251 0.97 26.26 -4.45
C ALA A 251 0.57 24.80 -4.23
N LEU A 252 -0.70 24.54 -3.93
CA LEU A 252 -1.25 23.18 -3.78
C LEU A 252 -1.23 22.42 -5.12
N LEU A 253 -1.54 23.08 -6.24
CA LEU A 253 -1.46 22.49 -7.58
C LEU A 253 -0.03 22.25 -8.10
N ALA A 254 1.01 22.74 -7.43
CA ALA A 254 2.40 22.40 -7.74
C ALA A 254 2.83 21.05 -7.17
N VAL A 255 2.15 20.54 -6.13
CA VAL A 255 2.35 19.17 -5.62
C VAL A 255 2.02 18.16 -6.73
N PRO A 256 2.84 17.10 -6.97
CA PRO A 256 2.56 16.13 -8.03
C PRO A 256 1.15 15.50 -7.93
N ARG A 257 0.44 15.41 -9.07
CA ARG A 257 -0.97 14.98 -9.14
C ARG A 257 -1.26 13.69 -8.36
N GLN A 258 -0.39 12.68 -8.43
CA GLN A 258 -0.57 11.42 -7.70
C GLN A 258 -0.66 11.61 -6.18
N ILE A 259 0.12 12.54 -5.62
CA ILE A 259 0.08 12.88 -4.19
C ILE A 259 -1.18 13.68 -3.86
N ARG A 260 -1.63 14.57 -4.76
CA ARG A 260 -2.85 15.35 -4.58
C ARG A 260 -4.09 14.45 -4.53
N LEU A 261 -4.22 13.53 -5.50
CA LEU A 261 -5.32 12.55 -5.52
C LEU A 261 -5.29 11.62 -4.30
N MET A 262 -4.09 11.28 -3.78
CA MET A 262 -3.96 10.46 -2.56
C MET A 262 -4.66 11.11 -1.35
N TYR A 263 -4.72 12.44 -1.25
CA TYR A 263 -5.48 13.12 -0.18
C TYR A 263 -6.99 12.88 -0.30
N ILE A 264 -7.54 13.02 -1.52
CA ILE A 264 -8.97 12.79 -1.77
C ILE A 264 -9.33 11.30 -1.62
N HIS A 265 -8.51 10.41 -2.18
CA HIS A 265 -8.70 8.96 -2.06
C HIS A 265 -8.48 8.43 -0.63
N ALA A 266 -7.78 9.17 0.23
CA ALA A 266 -7.73 8.90 1.66
C ALA A 266 -9.04 9.33 2.35
N TYR A 267 -9.73 10.35 1.87
CA TYR A 267 -11.05 10.72 2.39
C TYR A 267 -12.15 9.74 1.96
N GLN A 268 -12.18 9.32 0.69
CA GLN A 268 -13.06 8.22 0.24
C GLN A 268 -12.87 6.94 1.10
N ALA A 269 -11.62 6.60 1.40
CA ALA A 269 -11.27 5.47 2.28
C ALA A 269 -11.73 5.65 3.74
N TYR A 270 -11.74 6.89 4.25
CA TYR A 270 -12.24 7.23 5.58
C TYR A 270 -13.76 7.05 5.66
N ILE A 271 -14.51 7.60 4.68
CA ILE A 271 -15.96 7.40 4.58
C ILE A 271 -16.28 5.91 4.49
N PHE A 272 -15.64 5.18 3.57
CA PHE A 272 -15.83 3.73 3.41
C PHE A 272 -15.66 2.98 4.74
N ASN A 273 -14.57 3.22 5.48
CA ASN A 273 -14.35 2.57 6.77
C ASN A 273 -15.47 2.87 7.79
N ARG A 274 -15.98 4.11 7.82
CA ARG A 274 -17.10 4.48 8.71
C ARG A 274 -18.42 3.85 8.29
N VAL A 275 -18.76 3.85 7.00
CA VAL A 275 -19.98 3.22 6.47
C VAL A 275 -19.96 1.72 6.71
N VAL A 276 -18.84 1.03 6.43
CA VAL A 276 -18.67 -0.41 6.75
C VAL A 276 -18.93 -0.67 8.23
N SER A 277 -18.36 0.15 9.12
CA SER A 277 -18.59 0.04 10.57
C SER A 277 -20.07 0.23 10.94
N ALA A 278 -20.79 1.13 10.26
CA ALA A 278 -22.22 1.35 10.46
C ALA A 278 -23.07 0.20 9.91
N ARG A 279 -22.79 -0.30 8.69
CA ARG A 279 -23.45 -1.45 8.06
C ARG A 279 -23.35 -2.70 8.93
N ILE A 280 -22.18 -2.96 9.50
CA ILE A 280 -21.95 -4.11 10.39
C ILE A 280 -22.68 -3.94 11.73
N ARG A 281 -22.72 -2.73 12.31
CA ARG A 281 -23.49 -2.49 13.54
C ARG A 281 -25.01 -2.59 13.33
N LYS A 282 -25.52 -2.19 12.16
CA LYS A 282 -26.96 -2.17 11.85
C LYS A 282 -27.53 -3.54 11.48
N PHE A 283 -26.74 -4.39 10.80
CA PHE A 283 -27.24 -5.64 10.21
C PHE A 283 -26.35 -6.89 10.46
N GLY A 284 -25.28 -6.76 11.25
CA GLY A 284 -24.35 -7.86 11.54
C GLY A 284 -23.24 -8.07 10.51
N VAL A 285 -22.39 -9.06 10.79
CA VAL A 285 -21.32 -9.55 9.89
C VAL A 285 -21.80 -10.75 9.08
N ASN A 286 -21.24 -10.93 7.88
CA ASN A 286 -21.51 -12.08 7.00
C ASN A 286 -23.02 -12.28 6.69
N THR A 287 -23.77 -11.19 6.67
CA THR A 287 -25.18 -11.13 6.24
C THR A 287 -25.28 -10.28 4.98
N VAL A 288 -26.21 -10.64 4.09
CA VAL A 288 -26.70 -9.80 2.99
C VAL A 288 -28.16 -9.48 3.29
N VAL A 289 -28.57 -8.23 3.10
CA VAL A 289 -29.93 -7.76 3.39
C VAL A 289 -30.46 -6.92 2.23
N GLU A 290 -31.77 -6.68 2.21
CA GLU A 290 -32.41 -5.78 1.24
C GLU A 290 -31.68 -4.43 1.16
N GLY A 291 -31.50 -3.94 -0.06
CA GLY A 291 -30.87 -2.64 -0.32
C GLY A 291 -29.34 -2.62 -0.28
N ASP A 292 -28.69 -3.74 0.05
CA ASP A 292 -27.26 -3.92 -0.13
C ASP A 292 -26.89 -3.90 -1.62
N LEU A 293 -25.64 -3.54 -1.93
CA LEU A 293 -25.08 -3.67 -3.28
C LEU A 293 -24.19 -4.91 -3.37
N ILE A 294 -24.40 -5.72 -4.40
CA ILE A 294 -23.56 -6.88 -4.70
C ILE A 294 -23.00 -6.79 -6.13
N LEU A 295 -21.86 -7.44 -6.33
CA LEU A 295 -21.28 -7.64 -7.65
C LEU A 295 -22.13 -8.58 -8.50
N GLU A 296 -22.20 -8.31 -9.79
CA GLU A 296 -22.78 -9.24 -10.77
C GLU A 296 -21.79 -10.36 -11.14
N GLU A 297 -22.30 -11.48 -11.68
CA GLU A 297 -21.48 -12.65 -11.96
C GLU A 297 -20.43 -12.37 -13.03
N GLY A 298 -19.15 -12.65 -12.70
CA GLY A 298 -18.00 -12.38 -13.55
C GLY A 298 -17.22 -11.12 -13.17
N ASP A 299 -17.81 -10.20 -12.41
CA ASP A 299 -17.16 -8.94 -12.02
C ASP A 299 -16.35 -9.03 -10.72
N LEU A 300 -15.20 -8.34 -10.69
CA LEU A 300 -14.25 -8.36 -9.57
C LEU A 300 -13.98 -6.95 -9.02
N ALA A 301 -14.67 -6.58 -7.93
CA ALA A 301 -14.42 -5.29 -7.28
C ALA A 301 -12.99 -5.18 -6.71
N GLY A 302 -12.29 -4.11 -7.10
CA GLY A 302 -10.92 -3.82 -6.71
C GLY A 302 -9.85 -4.41 -7.63
N ASP A 303 -10.23 -5.11 -8.71
CA ASP A 303 -9.35 -5.44 -9.81
C ASP A 303 -9.49 -4.37 -10.91
N GLU A 304 -8.37 -3.74 -11.29
CA GLU A 304 -8.28 -2.71 -12.34
C GLU A 304 -8.43 -3.31 -13.77
N GLU A 305 -9.16 -4.42 -13.89
CA GLU A 305 -9.12 -5.35 -15.03
C GLU A 305 -10.23 -5.14 -16.05
N ASN A 306 -11.32 -4.46 -15.68
CA ASN A 306 -12.40 -4.08 -16.60
C ASN A 306 -11.95 -2.93 -17.51
N GLN A 307 -10.95 -3.14 -18.36
CA GLN A 307 -10.55 -2.13 -19.33
C GLN A 307 -11.61 -2.02 -20.42
N ASP A 308 -12.17 -0.83 -20.59
CA ASP A 308 -12.95 -0.50 -21.79
C ASP A 308 -12.05 -0.55 -23.04
N ASP A 309 -12.65 -0.54 -24.24
CA ASP A 309 -11.92 -0.51 -25.52
C ASP A 309 -10.98 0.71 -25.68
N THR A 310 -10.98 1.65 -24.73
CA THR A 310 -10.07 2.81 -24.67
C THR A 310 -8.93 2.65 -23.66
N GLY A 311 -8.82 1.50 -22.99
CA GLY A 311 -7.80 1.19 -21.99
C GLY A 311 -8.04 1.86 -20.64
N ARG A 312 -9.28 2.25 -20.32
CA ARG A 312 -9.65 2.81 -19.00
C ARG A 312 -10.26 1.74 -18.13
N VAL A 313 -9.87 1.72 -16.86
CA VAL A 313 -10.53 0.94 -15.82
C VAL A 313 -11.99 1.40 -15.70
N SER A 314 -12.90 0.61 -16.26
CA SER A 314 -14.33 0.64 -15.96
C SER A 314 -14.54 0.14 -14.54
N MET A 315 -15.60 0.65 -13.89
CA MET A 315 -16.04 0.11 -12.61
C MET A 315 -16.68 -1.27 -12.79
N PRO A 316 -16.70 -2.11 -11.76
CA PRO A 316 -17.47 -3.35 -11.78
C PRO A 316 -18.97 -3.05 -11.78
N SER A 317 -19.75 -3.93 -12.41
CA SER A 317 -21.21 -3.89 -12.41
C SER A 317 -21.74 -4.32 -11.04
N VAL A 318 -22.73 -3.60 -10.55
CA VAL A 318 -23.35 -3.86 -9.25
C VAL A 318 -24.86 -3.75 -9.36
N ARG A 319 -25.56 -4.55 -8.55
CA ARG A 319 -27.02 -4.50 -8.42
C ARG A 319 -27.44 -4.42 -6.97
N VAL A 320 -28.63 -3.86 -6.75
CA VAL A 320 -29.29 -3.79 -5.44
C VAL A 320 -29.96 -5.14 -5.14
N VAL A 321 -29.81 -5.63 -3.92
CA VAL A 321 -30.45 -6.86 -3.44
C VAL A 321 -31.91 -6.60 -3.08
N THR A 322 -32.83 -7.43 -3.58
CA THR A 322 -34.28 -7.33 -3.26
C THR A 322 -34.64 -8.00 -1.94
N ALA A 323 -35.85 -7.75 -1.43
CA ALA A 323 -36.37 -8.38 -0.21
C ALA A 323 -36.46 -9.91 -0.34
N GLU A 324 -36.89 -10.40 -1.51
CA GLU A 324 -37.04 -11.82 -1.82
C GLU A 324 -35.68 -12.54 -1.84
N GLU A 325 -34.67 -11.92 -2.45
CA GLU A 325 -33.31 -12.45 -2.51
C GLU A 325 -32.64 -12.48 -1.13
N ALA A 326 -32.83 -11.42 -0.34
CA ALA A 326 -32.35 -11.35 1.04
C ALA A 326 -33.01 -12.43 1.91
N ALA A 327 -34.32 -12.64 1.76
CA ALA A 327 -35.07 -13.68 2.47
C ALA A 327 -34.68 -15.10 2.06
N ALA A 328 -34.26 -15.31 0.81
CA ALA A 328 -33.76 -16.60 0.33
C ALA A 328 -32.40 -16.99 0.97
N GLY A 329 -31.58 -16.01 1.36
CA GLY A 329 -30.32 -16.25 2.10
C GLY A 329 -29.23 -16.97 1.31
N VAL A 330 -29.33 -17.03 -0.02
CA VAL A 330 -28.42 -17.78 -0.91
C VAL A 330 -27.23 -16.96 -1.43
N ILE A 331 -27.24 -15.64 -1.26
CA ILE A 331 -26.17 -14.76 -1.77
C ILE A 331 -24.94 -14.85 -0.87
N ASP A 332 -23.76 -15.12 -1.44
CA ASP A 332 -22.49 -15.09 -0.72
C ASP A 332 -22.17 -13.66 -0.24
N PRO A 333 -22.02 -13.41 1.08
CA PRO A 333 -21.61 -12.12 1.61
C PRO A 333 -20.29 -11.59 1.04
N ALA A 334 -19.42 -12.43 0.47
CA ALA A 334 -18.20 -11.99 -0.21
C ALA A 334 -18.47 -11.12 -1.46
N LEU A 335 -19.68 -11.16 -2.02
CA LEU A 335 -20.11 -10.28 -3.11
C LEU A 335 -20.54 -8.89 -2.64
N LEU A 336 -20.79 -8.69 -1.33
CA LEU A 336 -21.23 -7.41 -0.76
C LEU A 336 -20.16 -6.33 -0.97
N VAL A 337 -20.56 -5.25 -1.64
CA VAL A 337 -19.72 -4.07 -1.89
C VAL A 337 -20.34 -2.81 -1.30
N LEU A 338 -19.49 -1.84 -1.00
CA LEU A 338 -19.89 -0.47 -0.67
C LEU A 338 -19.10 0.51 -1.56
N PRO A 339 -19.72 1.60 -2.03
CA PRO A 339 -19.06 2.54 -2.93
C PRO A 339 -17.98 3.37 -2.23
N LEU A 340 -16.91 3.67 -2.97
CA LEU A 340 -16.05 4.82 -2.74
C LEU A 340 -16.74 6.05 -3.36
N PRO A 341 -17.08 7.09 -2.59
CA PRO A 341 -17.91 8.19 -3.08
C PRO A 341 -17.38 8.87 -4.35
N GLY A 342 -18.26 9.08 -5.32
CA GLY A 342 -17.99 9.73 -6.60
C GLY A 342 -19.28 9.97 -7.40
N ASN A 343 -19.16 10.42 -8.64
CA ASN A 343 -20.29 10.84 -9.48
C ASN A 343 -20.94 9.73 -10.31
N SER A 344 -20.31 8.56 -10.43
CA SER A 344 -20.77 7.43 -11.26
C SER A 344 -21.23 6.23 -10.43
N VAL A 345 -21.07 6.28 -9.10
CA VAL A 345 -21.45 5.19 -8.20
C VAL A 345 -22.91 5.25 -7.78
N VAL A 346 -23.54 4.09 -7.68
CA VAL A 346 -24.83 3.88 -7.04
C VAL A 346 -24.59 3.79 -5.53
N TYR A 347 -25.42 4.46 -4.74
CA TYR A 347 -25.42 4.30 -3.28
C TYR A 347 -26.47 3.24 -2.87
N PRO A 348 -26.14 2.33 -1.95
CA PRO A 348 -27.07 1.33 -1.43
C PRO A 348 -28.29 2.01 -0.77
N THR A 349 -29.50 1.52 -1.02
CA THR A 349 -30.73 2.15 -0.49
C THR A 349 -30.82 2.06 1.03
N ASN A 350 -30.22 1.03 1.64
CA ASN A 350 -30.26 0.79 3.08
C ASN A 350 -29.19 1.55 3.90
N MET A 351 -28.23 2.18 3.23
CA MET A 351 -27.04 2.82 3.82
C MET A 351 -26.66 4.19 3.18
N GLY A 352 -27.37 4.64 2.14
CA GLY A 352 -27.07 5.86 1.38
C GLY A 352 -27.17 7.17 2.18
N ASP A 353 -28.07 7.25 3.18
CA ASP A 353 -28.13 8.39 4.09
C ASP A 353 -26.88 8.51 4.97
N ILE A 354 -26.36 7.39 5.44
CA ILE A 354 -25.17 7.35 6.30
C ILE A 354 -23.93 7.89 5.57
N TYR A 355 -23.84 7.74 4.24
CA TYR A 355 -22.82 8.41 3.44
C TYR A 355 -22.94 9.94 3.49
N ARG A 356 -24.15 10.48 3.40
CA ARG A 356 -24.44 11.92 3.45
C ARG A 356 -24.19 12.49 4.84
N GLU A 357 -24.64 11.79 5.88
CA GLU A 357 -24.40 12.15 7.29
C GLU A 357 -22.90 12.26 7.60
N ILE A 358 -22.12 11.22 7.26
CA ILE A 358 -20.67 11.18 7.49
C ILE A 358 -19.95 12.31 6.73
N ALA A 359 -20.37 12.62 5.50
CA ALA A 359 -19.76 13.70 4.73
C ALA A 359 -20.12 15.09 5.29
N ALA A 360 -21.38 15.28 5.73
CA ALA A 360 -21.86 16.51 6.33
C ALA A 360 -21.16 16.84 7.66
N GLU A 361 -20.75 15.85 8.45
CA GLU A 361 -19.92 16.05 9.66
C GLU A 361 -18.57 16.75 9.36
N ASP A 362 -17.96 16.49 8.19
CA ASP A 362 -16.73 17.16 7.74
C ASP A 362 -17.03 18.42 6.88
N GLY A 363 -18.30 18.83 6.76
CA GLY A 363 -18.74 19.99 5.96
C GLY A 363 -18.73 19.76 4.44
N ILE A 364 -18.85 18.51 4.00
CA ILE A 364 -18.76 18.11 2.58
C ILE A 364 -20.10 17.56 2.09
N ASP A 365 -20.56 18.09 0.96
CA ASP A 365 -21.62 17.46 0.17
C ASP A 365 -20.96 16.65 -0.97
N LEU A 366 -21.40 15.41 -1.14
CA LEU A 366 -20.89 14.48 -2.14
C LEU A 366 -21.34 14.83 -3.57
N ASN A 367 -22.42 15.60 -3.71
CA ASN A 367 -23.08 15.89 -4.99
C ASN A 367 -22.80 17.29 -5.55
N THR A 368 -22.14 18.18 -4.79
CA THR A 368 -21.89 19.57 -5.22
C THR A 368 -20.40 19.92 -5.27
N GLN A 369 -20.10 21.04 -5.92
CA GLN A 369 -18.75 21.56 -6.10
C GLN A 369 -18.65 22.96 -5.49
N VAL A 370 -17.91 23.08 -4.38
CA VAL A 370 -17.79 24.32 -3.58
C VAL A 370 -16.90 25.37 -4.25
N HIS A 371 -15.99 24.96 -5.15
CA HIS A 371 -14.99 25.85 -5.76
C HIS A 371 -14.65 25.44 -7.21
N ALA A 372 -14.06 26.33 -8.00
CA ALA A 372 -13.75 26.07 -9.42
C ALA A 372 -12.73 24.93 -9.69
N VAL A 373 -11.92 24.50 -8.72
CA VAL A 373 -10.87 23.49 -8.93
C VAL A 373 -11.44 22.07 -8.99
N ARG A 374 -11.80 21.59 -10.19
CA ARG A 374 -12.43 20.26 -10.41
C ARG A 374 -11.65 19.07 -9.80
N GLU A 375 -10.32 19.12 -9.74
CA GLU A 375 -9.51 18.04 -9.14
C GLU A 375 -9.71 17.89 -7.62
N PHE A 376 -10.17 18.95 -6.95
CA PHE A 376 -10.44 18.97 -5.51
C PHE A 376 -11.93 18.90 -5.21
N SER A 377 -12.74 18.25 -6.05
CA SER A 377 -14.18 18.11 -5.81
C SER A 377 -14.64 16.67 -5.98
N MET A 378 -15.55 16.20 -5.12
CA MET A 378 -16.07 14.81 -5.16
C MET A 378 -16.71 14.48 -6.51
N VAL A 379 -17.45 15.41 -7.12
CA VAL A 379 -18.03 15.24 -8.47
C VAL A 379 -16.98 15.21 -9.59
N GLY A 380 -15.72 15.48 -9.28
CA GLY A 380 -14.57 15.30 -10.18
C GLY A 380 -14.09 13.84 -10.30
N PHE A 381 -14.55 12.94 -9.43
CA PHE A 381 -14.17 11.53 -9.38
C PHE A 381 -15.33 10.63 -9.80
N THR A 382 -15.04 9.55 -10.53
CA THR A 382 -16.02 8.50 -10.85
C THR A 382 -16.57 7.82 -9.60
N GLY A 383 -15.68 7.60 -8.62
CA GLY A 383 -15.90 6.62 -7.56
C GLY A 383 -15.41 5.24 -8.01
N ASP A 384 -15.70 4.23 -7.19
CA ASP A 384 -15.41 2.81 -7.42
C ASP A 384 -16.24 1.98 -6.41
N TYR A 385 -16.23 0.65 -6.49
CA TYR A 385 -16.83 -0.24 -5.49
C TYR A 385 -15.78 -1.11 -4.79
N ARG A 386 -15.96 -1.32 -3.49
CA ARG A 386 -15.05 -2.14 -2.69
C ARG A 386 -15.80 -3.17 -1.86
N ARG A 387 -15.36 -4.44 -1.92
CA ARG A 387 -15.91 -5.53 -1.10
C ARG A 387 -15.83 -5.19 0.38
N VAL A 388 -16.91 -5.41 1.13
CA VAL A 388 -17.02 -5.16 2.57
C VAL A 388 -16.21 -6.19 3.36
N TYR A 389 -16.26 -7.45 2.93
CA TYR A 389 -15.54 -8.57 3.54
C TYR A 389 -14.34 -8.97 2.67
N LEU A 390 -13.29 -9.43 3.33
CA LEU A 390 -12.04 -9.91 2.74
C LEU A 390 -11.78 -11.31 3.29
N LYS A 391 -11.91 -12.33 2.45
CA LYS A 391 -11.64 -13.72 2.80
C LYS A 391 -10.25 -14.11 2.28
N PRO A 392 -9.24 -14.28 3.14
CA PRO A 392 -7.92 -14.71 2.69
C PRO A 392 -7.96 -16.15 2.20
N THR A 393 -7.20 -16.46 1.14
CA THR A 393 -7.04 -17.83 0.63
C THR A 393 -5.70 -18.40 1.05
N ASN A 394 -5.50 -19.73 0.88
CA ASN A 394 -4.28 -20.43 1.27
C ASN A 394 -3.82 -20.14 2.73
N VAL A 395 -4.78 -20.11 3.67
CA VAL A 395 -4.49 -19.76 5.07
C VAL A 395 -3.87 -20.95 5.81
N ALA A 396 -2.62 -20.81 6.20
CA ALA A 396 -1.88 -21.78 7.03
C ALA A 396 -1.19 -21.07 8.19
N HIS A 397 -0.79 -21.81 9.21
CA HIS A 397 0.04 -21.29 10.29
C HIS A 397 0.97 -22.36 10.85
N ARG A 398 2.00 -21.91 11.58
CA ARG A 398 2.86 -22.76 12.41
C ARG A 398 3.26 -22.02 13.68
N VAL A 399 3.27 -22.74 14.79
CA VAL A 399 3.83 -22.26 16.06
C VAL A 399 5.31 -22.64 16.12
N VAL A 400 6.14 -21.72 16.57
CA VAL A 400 7.59 -21.89 16.74
C VAL A 400 7.98 -21.47 18.15
N SER A 401 8.68 -22.34 18.85
CA SER A 401 9.33 -22.06 20.12
C SER A 401 10.79 -21.66 19.90
N TYR A 402 11.28 -20.68 20.65
CA TYR A 402 12.62 -20.10 20.41
C TYR A 402 13.19 -19.39 21.66
N ALA A 403 14.52 -19.29 21.72
CA ALA A 403 15.24 -18.67 22.85
C ALA A 403 15.53 -17.17 22.68
N ASP A 404 16.14 -16.76 21.56
CA ASP A 404 16.57 -15.37 21.33
C ASP A 404 15.45 -14.53 20.66
N PRO A 405 14.96 -13.43 21.29
CA PRO A 405 14.01 -12.48 20.69
C PRO A 405 14.33 -12.07 19.24
N LYS A 406 15.63 -11.98 18.90
CA LYS A 406 16.17 -11.52 17.61
C LYS A 406 16.42 -12.64 16.59
N ALA A 407 16.23 -13.92 16.95
CA ALA A 407 16.47 -15.05 16.06
C ALA A 407 15.66 -14.97 14.75
N ASN A 408 16.23 -15.41 13.63
CA ASN A 408 15.49 -15.51 12.37
C ASN A 408 14.60 -16.77 12.35
N LEU A 409 13.28 -16.59 12.32
CA LEU A 409 12.28 -17.67 12.42
C LEU A 409 11.66 -18.08 11.06
N VAL A 410 12.09 -17.44 9.96
CA VAL A 410 11.59 -17.64 8.60
C VAL A 410 12.74 -17.53 7.61
N LEU A 411 12.83 -18.45 6.63
CA LEU A 411 13.72 -18.29 5.47
C LEU A 411 13.09 -17.34 4.47
N THR A 412 13.76 -16.22 4.19
CA THR A 412 13.32 -15.28 3.16
C THR A 412 13.76 -15.74 1.77
N ASP A 413 13.16 -15.16 0.73
CA ASP A 413 13.60 -15.40 -0.65
C ASP A 413 15.06 -14.94 -0.85
N LEU A 414 15.48 -13.88 -0.14
CA LEU A 414 16.84 -13.37 -0.19
C LEU A 414 17.86 -14.32 0.47
N ASP A 415 17.48 -14.97 1.56
CA ASP A 415 18.28 -16.02 2.23
C ASP A 415 18.53 -17.19 1.28
N ARG A 416 17.46 -17.72 0.67
CA ARG A 416 17.52 -18.80 -0.32
C ARG A 416 18.38 -18.43 -1.53
N ILE A 417 18.22 -17.21 -2.07
CA ILE A 417 19.04 -16.68 -3.18
C ILE A 417 20.52 -16.51 -2.78
N ASN A 418 20.83 -16.38 -1.49
CA ASN A 418 22.19 -16.34 -0.95
C ASN A 418 22.72 -17.72 -0.54
N GLY A 419 21.97 -18.80 -0.77
CA GLY A 419 22.37 -20.19 -0.44
C GLY A 419 22.04 -20.63 0.99
N VAL A 420 21.29 -19.84 1.76
CA VAL A 420 20.85 -20.19 3.11
C VAL A 420 19.59 -21.05 3.01
N ASN A 421 19.76 -22.36 3.26
CA ASN A 421 18.71 -23.37 3.06
C ASN A 421 18.06 -23.86 4.38
N LYS A 422 18.62 -23.47 5.53
CA LYS A 422 18.14 -23.86 6.87
C LYS A 422 18.32 -22.69 7.83
N LEU A 423 17.41 -22.57 8.80
CA LEU A 423 17.54 -21.63 9.92
C LEU A 423 18.26 -22.31 11.08
N GLU A 424 19.08 -21.54 11.78
CA GLU A 424 19.72 -21.95 13.01
C GLU A 424 19.26 -21.01 14.13
N TYR A 425 18.40 -21.53 15.00
CA TYR A 425 18.00 -20.91 16.26
C TYR A 425 17.77 -22.01 17.29
N GLN A 426 17.92 -21.66 18.57
CA GLN A 426 17.70 -22.58 19.68
C GLN A 426 16.24 -22.53 20.11
N ASP A 427 15.70 -23.69 20.49
CA ASP A 427 14.42 -23.79 21.17
C ASP A 427 14.47 -23.08 22.55
N GLY A 428 13.33 -22.61 23.05
CA GLY A 428 13.29 -21.81 24.27
C GLY A 428 11.88 -21.41 24.73
N PRO A 429 11.77 -20.53 25.74
CA PRO A 429 10.50 -20.20 26.37
C PRO A 429 9.60 -19.31 25.51
N LEU A 430 10.16 -18.54 24.57
CA LEU A 430 9.36 -17.63 23.74
C LEU A 430 8.52 -18.42 22.73
N ARG A 431 7.36 -17.88 22.37
CA ARG A 431 6.49 -18.43 21.34
C ARG A 431 6.27 -17.41 20.23
N ALA A 432 6.26 -17.91 19.00
CA ALA A 432 6.00 -17.15 17.80
C ALA A 432 5.03 -17.92 16.91
N VAL A 433 4.18 -17.19 16.20
CA VAL A 433 3.20 -17.75 15.27
C VAL A 433 3.50 -17.19 13.89
N THR A 434 3.94 -18.04 12.97
CA THR A 434 4.02 -17.67 11.55
C THR A 434 2.70 -18.02 10.87
N ILE A 435 2.12 -17.07 10.17
CA ILE A 435 0.85 -17.21 9.46
C ILE A 435 1.10 -16.88 7.99
N GLU A 436 0.62 -17.76 7.13
CA GLU A 436 0.69 -17.66 5.67
C GLU A 436 -0.72 -17.48 5.11
N PHE A 437 -0.90 -16.54 4.19
CA PHE A 437 -2.19 -16.31 3.53
C PHE A 437 -2.02 -15.48 2.24
N HIS A 438 -2.95 -15.63 1.32
CA HIS A 438 -3.03 -14.85 0.08
C HIS A 438 -4.17 -13.85 0.16
N LEU A 439 -3.94 -12.62 -0.32
CA LEU A 439 -4.97 -11.59 -0.51
C LEU A 439 -5.00 -11.11 -1.96
N PRO A 440 -6.18 -10.74 -2.50
CA PRO A 440 -6.30 -10.06 -3.78
C PRO A 440 -5.63 -8.67 -3.78
N PRO A 441 -5.63 -7.93 -4.90
CA PRO A 441 -5.18 -6.54 -4.95
C PRO A 441 -5.94 -5.64 -3.96
N SER A 442 -5.43 -4.43 -3.78
CA SER A 442 -6.07 -3.38 -2.97
C SER A 442 -6.44 -3.79 -1.52
N SER A 443 -5.80 -4.83 -0.98
CA SER A 443 -6.13 -5.47 0.29
C SER A 443 -4.99 -5.36 1.31
N TYR A 444 -5.34 -5.25 2.60
CA TYR A 444 -4.38 -4.92 3.67
C TYR A 444 -4.13 -6.10 4.59
N ALA A 445 -2.91 -6.68 4.56
CA ALA A 445 -2.50 -7.73 5.50
C ALA A 445 -2.62 -7.30 6.97
N THR A 446 -2.47 -6.01 7.27
CA THR A 446 -2.71 -5.47 8.61
C THR A 446 -4.15 -5.70 9.09
N MET A 447 -5.16 -5.75 8.21
CA MET A 447 -6.54 -6.02 8.64
C MET A 447 -6.76 -7.50 9.00
N VAL A 448 -6.07 -8.42 8.31
CA VAL A 448 -6.01 -9.84 8.69
C VAL A 448 -5.38 -10.01 10.08
N LEU A 449 -4.23 -9.36 10.31
CA LEU A 449 -3.56 -9.39 11.62
C LEU A 449 -4.39 -8.72 12.72
N ARG A 450 -5.09 -7.62 12.41
CA ARG A 450 -6.03 -6.96 13.33
C ARG A 450 -7.11 -7.94 13.81
N GLU A 451 -7.66 -8.72 12.89
CA GLU A 451 -8.75 -9.67 13.17
C GLU A 451 -8.27 -10.86 14.01
N LEU A 452 -7.09 -11.40 13.70
CA LEU A 452 -6.44 -12.46 14.47
C LEU A 452 -6.04 -11.99 15.89
N MET A 453 -5.40 -10.83 16.00
CA MET A 453 -4.86 -10.31 17.26
C MET A 453 -5.88 -9.53 18.11
N LYS A 454 -7.10 -9.32 17.60
CA LYS A 454 -8.18 -8.49 18.18
C LYS A 454 -7.70 -7.15 18.77
N SER A 455 -6.66 -6.55 18.22
CA SER A 455 -5.97 -5.38 18.78
C SER A 455 -5.57 -4.37 17.71
N THR A 456 -5.25 -3.15 18.14
CA THR A 456 -4.93 -2.03 17.23
C THR A 456 -3.63 -2.29 16.46
N THR A 457 -3.66 -2.00 15.16
CA THR A 457 -2.51 -2.13 14.25
C THR A 457 -1.72 -0.83 14.08
N ALA A 458 -1.92 0.12 14.99
CA ALA A 458 -1.17 1.38 14.98
C ALA A 458 0.33 1.14 15.16
N THR A 459 1.14 1.74 14.29
CA THR A 459 2.62 1.68 14.36
C THR A 459 3.15 2.13 15.72
N SER A 460 2.47 3.08 16.39
CA SER A 460 2.76 3.52 17.76
C SER A 460 2.48 2.43 18.80
N ALA A 461 1.36 1.71 18.70
CA ALA A 461 1.00 0.62 19.60
C ALA A 461 1.94 -0.58 19.44
N HIS A 462 2.29 -0.96 18.20
CA HIS A 462 3.29 -2.00 17.96
C HIS A 462 4.68 -1.58 18.45
N LYS A 463 5.13 -0.34 18.20
CA LYS A 463 6.39 0.18 18.74
C LYS A 463 6.43 0.13 20.26
N ARG A 464 5.35 0.55 20.94
CA ARG A 464 5.23 0.50 22.41
C ARG A 464 5.37 -0.95 22.89
N LYS A 465 4.56 -1.89 22.37
CA LYS A 465 4.70 -3.33 22.67
C LYS A 465 6.12 -3.87 22.47
N THR A 466 6.81 -3.48 21.39
CA THR A 466 8.21 -3.90 21.16
C THR A 466 9.20 -3.29 22.15
N LEU A 467 8.99 -2.03 22.57
CA LEU A 467 9.82 -1.39 23.59
C LEU A 467 9.58 -2.00 24.98
N ASP A 468 8.31 -2.23 25.33
CA ASP A 468 7.90 -2.83 26.60
C ASP A 468 8.45 -4.27 26.72
N ALA A 469 8.32 -5.07 25.65
CA ALA A 469 8.85 -6.44 25.62
C ALA A 469 10.39 -6.48 25.65
N ASN A 470 11.07 -5.55 24.97
CA ASN A 470 12.53 -5.43 25.06
C ASN A 470 12.99 -5.05 26.47
N ALA A 471 12.25 -4.18 27.17
CA ALA A 471 12.53 -3.81 28.55
C ALA A 471 12.33 -4.99 29.50
N ALA A 472 11.26 -5.78 29.32
CA ALA A 472 10.99 -6.99 30.10
C ALA A 472 12.04 -8.11 29.90
N THR A 473 12.74 -8.14 28.77
CA THR A 473 13.90 -9.04 28.55
C THR A 473 15.25 -8.45 28.98
N ALA A 474 15.28 -7.19 29.45
CA ALA A 474 16.49 -6.52 29.95
C ALA A 474 16.55 -6.44 31.48
N THR A 475 15.45 -6.82 32.15
CA THR A 475 15.33 -7.11 33.59
C THR A 475 15.41 -8.60 33.85
#